data_AF-A0A661F9A2-F1
#
_entry.id   AF-A0A661F9A2-F1
#
_cell.length_a   1.000
_cell.length_b   1.000
_cell.length_c   1.000
_cell.angle_alpha   90.00
_cell.angle_beta   90.00
_cell.angle_gamma   90.00
#
_symmetry.space_group_name_H-M   'P 1'
#
loop_
_entity.id
_entity.type
_entity.pdbx_description
1 polymer ?
#
loop_
_entity_poly.entity_id
_entity_poly.type
_entity_poly.pdbx_seq_one_letter_code
_entity_poly.pdbx_strand_id
1 'polypeptide(L)'
;MNRQTKLALFIAPFLVVGGYIASDQYVSHQDKKGQLYNLTLQDECQLFSGDCILKSGDLLINITDEKGTTRVNTSFPVDKVALSIVSADNKEIIYELNKAESFQYWQRETT
;
A
#
# COMPACT_ATOMS: atom_id res chain seq x y z
N MET A 1 10.31 28.87 46.65
CA MET A 1 10.05 28.59 45.22
C MET A 1 10.30 29.85 44.40
N ASN A 2 11.27 29.83 43.48
CA ASN A 2 11.69 31.00 42.72
C ASN A 2 10.66 31.38 41.63
N ARG A 3 10.63 32.65 41.24
CA ARG A 3 9.68 33.17 40.22
C ARG A 3 9.72 32.35 38.92
N GLN A 4 10.91 31.91 38.52
CA GLN A 4 11.13 31.09 37.34
C GLN A 4 10.47 29.71 37.44
N THR A 5 10.54 29.06 38.61
CA THR A 5 9.93 27.74 38.85
C THR A 5 8.40 27.81 38.81
N LYS A 6 7.81 28.91 39.31
CA LYS A 6 6.36 29.12 39.27
C LYS A 6 5.85 29.30 37.85
N LEU A 7 6.57 30.06 37.03
CA LEU A 7 6.21 30.29 35.64
C LEU A 7 6.33 29.00 34.82
N ALA A 8 7.41 28.24 35.02
CA ALA A 8 7.60 26.95 34.35
C ALA A 8 6.46 25.96 34.69
N LEU A 9 6.05 25.89 35.95
CA LEU A 9 4.95 25.00 36.38
C LEU A 9 3.59 25.39 35.75
N PHE A 10 3.38 26.68 35.47
CA PHE A 10 2.15 27.17 34.85
C PHE A 10 2.10 26.91 33.33
N ILE A 11 3.24 27.05 32.64
CA ILE A 11 3.33 26.88 31.19
C ILE A 11 3.48 25.40 30.79
N ALA A 12 4.14 24.59 31.62
CA ALA A 12 4.38 23.16 31.39
C ALA A 12 3.12 22.37 30.95
N PRO A 13 1.94 22.47 31.62
CA PRO A 13 0.77 21.69 31.21
C PRO A 13 0.30 22.03 29.79
N PHE A 14 0.36 23.29 29.38
CA PHE A 14 -0.01 23.70 28.02
C PHE A 14 0.98 23.17 26.97
N LEU A 15 2.28 23.20 27.28
CA LEU A 15 3.32 22.65 26.41
C LEU A 15 3.22 21.12 26.31
N VAL A 16 2.87 20.43 27.38
CA VAL A 16 2.65 18.97 27.38
C VAL A 16 1.47 18.61 26.48
N VAL A 17 0.32 19.28 26.65
CA VAL A 17 -0.87 19.01 25.83
C VAL A 17 -0.63 19.41 24.37
N GLY A 18 -0.07 20.59 24.11
CA GLY A 18 0.22 21.06 22.76
C GLY A 18 1.29 20.21 22.06
N GLY A 19 2.32 19.81 22.79
CA GLY A 19 3.38 18.93 22.29
C GLY A 19 2.87 17.54 21.92
N TYR A 20 1.96 16.97 22.72
CA TYR A 20 1.33 15.69 22.41
C TYR A 20 0.55 15.74 21.10
N ILE A 21 -0.33 16.74 20.93
CA ILE A 21 -1.14 16.91 19.72
C ILE A 21 -0.26 17.18 18.49
N ALA A 22 0.75 18.06 18.62
CA ALA A 22 1.66 18.37 17.52
C ALA A 22 2.51 17.16 17.11
N SER A 23 2.98 16.37 18.08
CA SER A 23 3.73 15.14 17.82
C SER A 23 2.88 14.09 17.10
N ASP A 24 1.63 13.92 17.51
CA ASP A 24 0.69 12.98 16.89
C ASP A 24 0.45 13.32 15.40
N GLN A 25 0.24 14.60 15.10
CA GLN A 25 0.09 15.07 13.72
C GLN A 25 1.39 14.87 12.92
N TYR A 26 2.54 15.14 13.51
CA TYR A 26 3.84 15.01 12.83
C TYR A 26 4.16 13.56 12.46
N VAL A 27 3.98 12.62 13.40
CA VAL A 27 4.18 11.18 13.15
C VAL A 27 3.19 10.69 12.08
N SER A 28 1.91 11.04 12.22
CA SER A 28 0.87 10.69 11.24
C SER A 28 1.16 11.22 9.82
N HIS A 29 1.85 12.36 9.68
CA HIS A 29 2.23 12.92 8.38
C HIS A 29 3.46 12.23 7.77
N GLN A 30 4.34 11.65 8.59
CA GLN A 30 5.46 10.84 8.10
C GLN A 30 4.98 9.49 7.57
N ASP A 31 4.03 8.85 8.26
CA ASP A 31 3.50 7.53 7.87
C ASP A 31 2.68 7.57 6.57
N LYS A 32 2.09 8.73 6.24
CA LYS A 32 1.39 8.94 4.95
C LYS A 32 2.32 9.04 3.74
N LYS A 33 3.64 9.08 3.93
CA LYS A 33 4.60 9.06 2.82
C LYS A 33 4.79 7.62 2.33
N GLY A 34 3.83 7.15 1.53
CA GLY A 34 3.96 5.98 0.66
C GLY A 34 4.57 4.76 1.35
N GLN A 35 3.89 4.21 2.35
CA GLN A 35 4.31 2.98 2.99
C GLN A 35 4.33 1.85 1.95
N LEU A 36 5.50 1.27 1.71
CA LEU A 36 5.67 0.11 0.85
C LEU A 36 5.35 -1.14 1.67
N TYR A 37 4.42 -1.95 1.17
CA TYR A 37 4.05 -3.22 1.77
C TYR A 37 4.61 -4.36 0.92
N ASN A 38 5.44 -5.20 1.52
CA ASN A 38 5.95 -6.37 0.83
C ASN A 38 4.87 -7.45 0.78
N LEU A 39 4.57 -7.90 -0.43
CA LEU A 39 3.64 -8.99 -0.67
C LEU A 39 4.38 -10.33 -0.59
N THR A 40 3.83 -11.27 0.16
CA THR A 40 4.30 -12.65 0.22
C THR A 40 3.33 -13.56 -0.51
N LEU A 41 3.84 -14.56 -1.21
CA LEU A 41 2.99 -15.61 -1.78
C LEU A 41 2.29 -16.38 -0.66
N GLN A 42 0.99 -16.59 -0.82
CA GLN A 42 0.23 -17.44 0.09
C GLN A 42 0.56 -18.92 -0.13
N ASP A 43 0.63 -19.33 -1.39
CA ASP A 43 0.93 -20.69 -1.86
C ASP A 43 1.75 -20.64 -3.18
N GLU A 44 1.95 -21.78 -3.86
CA GLU A 44 2.61 -21.82 -5.17
C GLU A 44 1.84 -21.00 -6.22
N CYS A 45 2.47 -19.97 -6.77
CA CYS A 45 1.84 -19.10 -7.78
C CYS A 45 1.71 -19.83 -9.13
N GLN A 46 0.48 -20.14 -9.51
CA GLN A 46 0.13 -20.64 -10.83
C GLN A 46 -0.80 -19.66 -11.55
N LEU A 47 -0.21 -18.78 -12.37
CA LEU A 47 -0.93 -17.70 -13.07
C LEU A 47 -2.06 -18.20 -13.98
N PHE A 48 -1.87 -19.35 -14.63
CA PHE A 48 -2.83 -19.90 -15.60
C PHE A 48 -3.91 -20.80 -14.97
N SER A 49 -3.71 -21.28 -13.74
CA SER A 49 -4.74 -22.05 -13.02
C SER A 49 -5.66 -21.18 -12.17
N GLY A 50 -5.24 -19.94 -11.89
CA GLY A 50 -5.99 -18.97 -11.09
C GLY A 50 -5.59 -18.90 -9.61
N ASP A 51 -4.51 -19.61 -9.23
CA ASP A 51 -4.10 -19.81 -7.84
C ASP A 51 -2.87 -18.97 -7.44
N CYS A 52 -2.69 -17.77 -8.01
CA CYS A 52 -1.58 -16.90 -7.64
C CYS A 52 -2.02 -15.79 -6.69
N ILE A 53 -2.07 -16.12 -5.39
CA ILE A 53 -2.49 -15.19 -4.33
C ILE A 53 -1.27 -14.62 -3.60
N LEU A 54 -1.17 -13.30 -3.64
CA LEU A 54 -0.21 -12.47 -2.90
C LEU A 54 -0.90 -11.85 -1.69
N LYS A 55 -0.23 -11.86 -0.54
CA LYS A 55 -0.76 -11.38 0.74
C LYS A 55 0.16 -10.36 1.40
N SER A 56 -0.42 -9.32 1.99
CA SER A 56 0.24 -8.43 2.95
C SER A 56 -0.75 -8.01 4.04
N GLY A 57 -0.60 -8.54 5.25
CA GLY A 57 -1.59 -8.36 6.31
C GLY A 57 -2.94 -8.96 5.88
N ASP A 58 -3.98 -8.14 5.81
CA ASP A 58 -5.31 -8.53 5.34
C ASP A 58 -5.51 -8.28 3.83
N LEU A 59 -4.58 -7.59 3.17
CA LEU A 59 -4.62 -7.35 1.73
C LEU A 59 -4.28 -8.65 0.99
N LEU A 60 -5.20 -9.11 0.16
CA LEU A 60 -5.04 -10.24 -0.74
C LEU A 60 -5.14 -9.74 -2.18
N ILE A 61 -4.22 -10.17 -3.03
CA ILE A 61 -4.16 -9.84 -4.44
C ILE A 61 -4.05 -11.15 -5.21
N ASN A 62 -5.06 -11.47 -6.02
CA ASN A 62 -5.01 -12.61 -6.92
C ASN A 62 -4.63 -12.15 -8.34
N ILE A 63 -3.67 -12.80 -8.96
CA ILE A 63 -3.23 -12.53 -10.33
C ILE A 63 -3.54 -13.75 -11.18
N THR A 64 -4.29 -13.57 -12.25
CA THR A 64 -4.61 -14.65 -13.18
C THR A 64 -4.34 -14.21 -14.61
N ASP A 65 -3.91 -15.14 -15.47
CA ASP A 65 -3.81 -14.89 -16.91
C ASP A 65 -4.74 -15.84 -17.67
N GLU A 66 -5.68 -15.26 -18.40
CA GLU A 66 -6.61 -16.01 -19.23
C GLU A 66 -6.48 -15.54 -20.68
N LYS A 67 -5.96 -16.42 -21.54
CA LYS A 67 -5.87 -16.19 -23.00
C LYS A 67 -5.16 -14.88 -23.35
N GLY A 68 -4.13 -14.50 -22.60
CA GLY A 68 -3.33 -13.29 -22.84
C GLY A 68 -3.92 -12.00 -22.28
N THR A 69 -5.02 -12.10 -21.52
CA THR A 69 -5.52 -11.02 -20.67
C THR A 69 -5.17 -11.33 -19.22
N THR A 70 -4.25 -10.54 -18.65
CA THR A 70 -3.94 -10.63 -17.23
C THR A 70 -5.00 -9.87 -16.42
N ARG A 71 -5.53 -10.52 -15.39
CA ARG A 71 -6.50 -10.00 -14.44
C ARG A 71 -5.88 -9.92 -13.05
N VAL A 72 -6.20 -8.87 -12.32
CA VAL A 72 -5.75 -8.64 -10.96
C VAL A 72 -6.95 -8.29 -10.09
N ASN A 73 -7.20 -9.12 -9.09
CA ASN A 73 -8.28 -8.95 -8.14
C ASN A 73 -7.72 -8.63 -6.76
N THR A 74 -8.34 -7.71 -6.05
CA THR A 74 -7.86 -7.22 -4.75
C THR A 74 -8.97 -7.35 -3.69
N SER A 75 -8.61 -7.73 -2.45
CA SER A 75 -9.59 -7.83 -1.35
C SER A 75 -10.12 -6.47 -0.88
N PHE A 76 -9.35 -5.41 -1.12
CA PHE A 76 -9.72 -4.01 -0.83
C PHE A 76 -9.63 -3.18 -2.10
N PRO A 77 -10.48 -2.14 -2.27
CA PRO A 77 -10.41 -1.25 -3.42
C PRO A 77 -9.07 -0.50 -3.46
N VAL A 78 -8.50 -0.41 -4.65
CA VAL A 78 -7.25 0.32 -4.92
C VAL A 78 -7.49 1.39 -5.98
N ASP A 79 -6.64 2.42 -6.03
CA ASP A 79 -6.80 3.53 -6.97
C ASP A 79 -6.23 3.22 -8.35
N LYS A 80 -5.11 2.46 -8.40
CA LYS A 80 -4.37 2.12 -9.61
C LYS A 80 -3.65 0.79 -9.45
N VAL A 81 -3.49 0.08 -10.56
CA VAL A 81 -2.69 -1.14 -10.64
C VAL A 81 -1.77 -1.06 -11.86
N ALA A 82 -0.49 -1.37 -11.66
CA ALA A 82 0.49 -1.50 -12.74
C ALA A 82 1.21 -2.84 -12.58
N LEU A 83 1.39 -3.54 -13.70
CA LEU A 83 2.10 -4.80 -13.79
C LEU A 83 3.41 -4.57 -14.56
N SER A 84 4.54 -4.87 -13.93
CA SER A 84 5.83 -4.90 -14.61
C SER A 84 6.19 -6.34 -14.94
N ILE A 85 6.42 -6.62 -16.23
CA ILE A 85 6.87 -7.93 -16.72
C ILE A 85 8.29 -7.76 -17.24
N VAL A 86 9.20 -8.57 -16.69
CA VAL A 86 10.61 -8.61 -17.12
C VAL A 86 10.82 -9.87 -17.95
N SER A 87 11.15 -9.67 -19.22
CA SER A 87 11.45 -10.75 -20.16
C SER A 87 12.91 -11.24 -19.99
N ALA A 88 13.21 -12.44 -20.50
CA ALA A 88 14.53 -13.06 -20.44
C ALA A 88 15.65 -12.24 -21.11
N ASP A 89 15.30 -11.36 -22.05
CA ASP A 89 16.21 -10.40 -22.68
C ASP A 89 16.41 -9.11 -21.85
N ASN A 90 16.00 -9.15 -20.57
CA ASN A 90 16.10 -8.06 -19.60
C ASN A 90 15.35 -6.78 -20.02
N LYS A 91 14.35 -6.92 -20.90
CA LYS A 91 13.42 -5.85 -21.24
C LYS A 91 12.28 -5.85 -20.24
N GLU A 92 12.09 -4.72 -19.58
CA GLU A 92 10.96 -4.45 -18.71
C GLU A 92 9.84 -3.78 -19.51
N ILE A 93 8.63 -4.33 -19.42
CA ILE A 93 7.42 -3.71 -19.98
C ILE A 93 6.43 -3.50 -18.84
N ILE A 94 5.97 -2.27 -18.70
CA ILE A 94 5.02 -1.87 -17.66
C ILE A 94 3.63 -1.69 -18.29
N TYR A 95 2.66 -2.44 -17.78
CA TYR A 95 1.26 -2.39 -18.17
C TYR A 95 0.45 -1.74 -17.03
N GLU A 96 -0.05 -0.53 -17.23
CA GLU A 96 -1.10 0.04 -16.37
C GLU A 96 -2.42 -0.70 -16.66
N LEU A 97 -3.01 -1.34 -15.65
CA LEU A 97 -4.24 -2.11 -15.84
C LEU A 97 -5.46 -1.19 -15.89
N ASN A 98 -6.44 -1.59 -16.69
CA ASN A 98 -7.72 -0.90 -16.75
C ASN A 98 -8.66 -1.46 -15.69
N LYS A 99 -9.44 -0.57 -15.06
CA LYS A 99 -10.53 -0.98 -14.18
C LYS A 99 -11.53 -1.80 -15.00
N ALA A 100 -11.84 -3.02 -14.54
CA ALA A 100 -12.81 -3.90 -15.17
C ALA A 100 -14.22 -3.56 -14.66
N GLU A 101 -14.63 -4.17 -13.55
CA GLU A 101 -15.99 -4.03 -12.99
C GLU A 101 -16.03 -3.02 -11.83
N SER A 102 -15.07 -3.09 -10.92
CA SER A 102 -14.98 -2.20 -9.74
C SER A 102 -13.52 -1.87 -9.42
N PHE A 103 -13.30 -1.05 -8.39
CA PHE A 103 -11.97 -0.74 -7.87
C PHE A 103 -11.21 -1.95 -7.30
N GLN A 104 -11.86 -3.11 -7.22
CA GLN A 104 -11.25 -4.37 -6.83
C GLN A 104 -10.79 -5.23 -8.03
N TYR A 105 -11.29 -4.97 -9.23
CA TYR A 105 -11.09 -5.82 -10.42
C TYR A 105 -10.41 -5.05 -11.53
N TRP A 106 -9.25 -5.54 -11.97
CA TRP A 106 -8.39 -4.89 -12.94
C TRP A 106 -7.99 -5.87 -14.03
N GLN A 107 -7.86 -5.40 -15.28
CA GLN A 107 -7.45 -6.26 -16.38
C GLN A 107 -6.75 -5.49 -17.49
N ARG A 108 -5.87 -6.18 -18.22
CA ARG A 108 -5.25 -5.68 -19.45
C ARG A 108 -4.73 -6.84 -20.30
N GLU A 109 -4.77 -6.64 -21.62
CA GLU A 109 -4.10 -7.53 -22.57
C GLU A 109 -2.58 -7.33 -22.48
N THR A 110 -1.86 -8.43 -22.28
CA THR A 110 -0.42 -8.45 -22.01
C THR A 110 0.37 -9.32 -23.00
N THR A 111 -0.31 -9.99 -23.93
CA THR A 111 0.27 -10.88 -24.97
C THR A 111 0.34 -10.21 -26.34
#